data_AF-A0A484YNV3-F1
#
_entry.id   AF-A0A484YNV3-F1
#
_cell.length_a   1.000
_cell.length_b   1.000
_cell.length_c   1.000
_cell.angle_alpha   90.00
_cell.angle_beta   90.00
_cell.angle_gamma   90.00
#
_symmetry.space_group_name_H-M   'P 1'
#
loop_
_entity.id
_entity.type
_entity.pdbx_description
1 polymer ?
#
loop_
_entity_poly.entity_id
_entity_poly.type
_entity_poly.pdbx_seq_one_letter_code
_entity_poly.pdbx_strand_id
1 'polypeptide(L)' 'MDLNDEDSVDISISLQLTERTLIKEENVALHVSYAPEPPLPEPVTRPKELYINGELVSKWDE' A
#
# COMPACT_ATOMS: atom_id res chain seq x y z
N MET A 1 27.43 16.51 17.63
CA MET A 1 27.05 15.91 18.92
C MET A 1 26.71 14.48 18.61
N ASP A 2 27.50 13.57 19.15
CA ASP A 2 27.36 12.13 18.93
C ASP A 2 26.14 11.62 19.69
N LEU A 3 25.36 10.74 19.07
CA LEU A 3 24.10 10.18 19.60
C LEU A 3 24.31 8.75 20.13
N ASN A 4 25.54 8.40 20.51
CA ASN A 4 25.85 7.05 20.97
C ASN A 4 26.83 7.08 22.14
N ASP A 5 26.32 7.47 23.32
CA ASP A 5 26.95 7.13 24.60
C ASP A 5 26.72 5.64 24.89
N GLU A 6 27.73 4.99 25.49
CA GLU A 6 28.01 3.54 25.61
C GLU A 6 26.88 2.56 26.02
N ASP A 7 25.65 3.03 26.28
CA ASP A 7 24.46 2.21 26.62
C ASP A 7 23.29 2.39 25.62
N SER A 8 23.54 2.89 24.41
CA SER A 8 22.48 3.07 23.41
C SER A 8 22.12 1.73 22.70
N VAL A 9 20.83 1.55 22.43
CA VAL A 9 20.31 0.41 21.68
C VAL A 9 19.87 0.90 20.31
N ASP A 10 20.44 0.34 19.25
CA ASP A 10 20.03 0.61 17.88
C ASP A 10 18.64 0.03 17.62
N ILE A 11 17.65 0.91 17.45
CA ILE A 11 16.29 0.54 17.05
C ILE A 11 16.07 1.01 15.61
N SER A 12 15.86 0.05 14.71
CA SER A 12 15.44 0.31 13.33
C SER A 12 13.99 -0.07 13.14
N ILE A 13 13.16 0.88 12.70
CA ILE A 13 11.74 0.66 12.40
C ILE A 13 11.53 0.88 10.90
N SER A 14 10.95 -0.09 10.22
CA SER A 14 10.47 0.06 8.85
C SER A 14 8.96 0.27 8.87
N LEU A 15 8.49 1.43 8.44
CA LEU A 15 7.07 1.76 8.32
C LEU A 15 6.73 2.02 6.86
N GLN A 16 5.69 1.37 6.37
CA GLN A 16 5.07 1.74 5.10
C GLN A 16 4.02 2.81 5.39
N LEU A 17 4.34 4.07 5.06
CA LEU A 17 3.38 5.17 5.21
C LEU A 17 2.31 5.05 4.12
N THR A 18 1.05 5.00 4.53
CA THR A 18 -0.15 4.92 3.68
C THR A 18 -0.99 6.19 3.75
N GLU A 19 -0.60 7.12 4.63
CA GLU A 19 -1.19 8.43 4.82
C GLU A 19 -1.01 9.28 3.56
N ARG A 20 -2.12 9.85 3.08
CA ARG A 20 -2.14 10.67 1.86
C ARG A 20 -2.69 12.04 2.18
N THR A 21 -1.93 13.06 1.79
CA THR A 21 -2.38 14.45 1.84
C THR A 21 -2.95 14.82 0.48
N LEU A 22 -4.19 15.30 0.46
CA LEU A 22 -4.83 15.86 -0.73
C LEU A 22 -4.64 17.37 -0.71
N ILE A 23 -4.16 17.92 -1.82
CA ILE A 23 -4.00 19.35 -2.01
C ILE A 23 -4.95 19.77 -3.13
N LYS A 24 -5.79 20.76 -2.85
CA LYS A 24 -6.72 21.32 -3.83
C LYS A 24 -6.59 22.83 -3.86
N GLU A 25 -6.54 23.40 -5.06
CA GLU A 25 -6.62 24.84 -5.23
C GLU A 25 -8.11 25.26 -5.31
N GLU A 26 -8.53 26.17 -4.44
CA GLU A 26 -9.84 26.81 -4.48
C GLU A 26 -9.66 28.31 -4.23
N ASN A 27 -10.25 29.15 -5.08
CA ASN A 27 -10.20 30.62 -4.95
C ASN A 27 -8.78 31.18 -4.76
N VAL A 28 -7.80 30.67 -5.52
CA VAL A 28 -6.38 31.10 -5.46
C VAL A 28 -5.67 30.72 -4.14
N ALA A 29 -6.31 29.89 -3.30
CA ALA A 29 -5.73 29.36 -2.08
C ALA A 29 -5.54 27.83 -2.18
N LEU A 30 -4.47 27.33 -1.55
CA LEU A 30 -4.21 25.90 -1.44
C LEU A 30 -4.83 25.37 -0.15
N HIS A 31 -5.74 24.41 -0.30
CA HIS A 31 -6.42 23.73 0.80
C HIS A 31 -5.85 22.32 0.97
N VAL A 32 -5.52 21.99 2.21
CA VAL A 32 -4.98 20.69 2.59
C VAL A 32 -6.07 19.88 3.28
N SER A 33 -6.28 18.64 2.83
CA SER A 33 -7.11 17.68 3.53
C SER A 33 -6.39 16.33 3.67
N TYR A 34 -6.77 15.59 4.69
CA TYR A 34 -6.25 14.25 4.94
C TYR A 34 -7.15 13.21 4.27
N ALA A 35 -6.55 12.29 3.49
CA ALA A 35 -7.27 11.11 3.01
C ALA A 35 -7.07 9.96 3.98
N PRO A 36 -8.13 9.20 4.31
CA PRO A 36 -8.01 8.03 5.17
C PRO A 36 -7.09 6.98 4.53
N GLU A 37 -6.56 6.08 5.36
CA GLU A 37 -5.82 4.91 4.90
C GLU A 37 -6.69 4.09 3.92
N PRO A 38 -6.14 3.60 2.78
CA PRO A 38 -6.89 2.69 1.94
C PRO A 38 -7.31 1.44 2.73
N PRO A 39 -8.52 0.90 2.51
CA PRO A 39 -8.86 -0.39 3.08
C PRO A 39 -7.87 -1.45 2.56
N LEU A 40 -7.63 -2.49 3.37
CA LEU A 40 -6.87 -3.64 2.92
C LEU A 40 -7.53 -4.22 1.65
N PRO A 41 -6.72 -4.66 0.66
CA PRO A 41 -7.27 -5.28 -0.53
C PRO A 41 -8.09 -6.51 -0.15
N GLU A 42 -9.26 -6.67 -0.76
CA GLU A 42 -10.06 -7.86 -0.55
C GLU A 42 -9.30 -9.11 -1.04
N PRO A 43 -9.43 -10.27 -0.36
CA PRO A 43 -8.90 -11.52 -0.87
C PRO A 43 -9.51 -11.82 -2.23
N VAL A 44 -8.72 -11.71 -3.29
CA VAL A 44 -9.16 -12.04 -4.65
C VAL A 44 -8.77 -13.48 -4.96
N THR A 45 -9.75 -14.34 -5.22
CA THR A 45 -9.50 -15.66 -5.81
C THR A 45 -9.24 -15.46 -7.31
N ARG A 46 -7.96 -15.37 -7.68
CA ARG A 46 -7.60 -15.30 -9.11
C ARG A 46 -8.05 -16.61 -9.79
N PRO A 47 -8.79 -16.56 -10.90
CA PRO A 47 -9.07 -17.77 -11.67
C PRO A 47 -7.75 -18.34 -12.19
N LYS A 48 -7.44 -19.58 -11.80
CA LYS A 48 -6.23 -20.30 -12.21
C LYS A 48 -6.43 -21.16 -13.46
N GLU A 49 -7.66 -21.25 -13.95
CA GLU A 49 -8.04 -22.12 -15.06
C GLU A 49 -8.91 -21.35 -16.05
N LEU A 50 -8.68 -21.58 -17.35
CA LEU A 50 -9.46 -21.05 -18.45
C LEU A 50 -10.13 -22.20 -19.20
N TYR A 51 -11.44 -22.08 -19.40
CA TYR A 51 -12.25 -23.04 -20.13
C TYR A 51 -12.89 -22.40 -21.35
N ILE A 52 -12.92 -23.10 -22.49
CA ILE A 52 -13.66 -22.71 -23.71
C ILE A 52 -14.55 -23.89 -24.10
N ASN A 53 -15.85 -23.65 -24.27
CA ASN A 53 -16.84 -24.70 -24.58
C ASN A 53 -16.84 -25.89 -23.60
N GLY A 54 -16.46 -25.65 -22.34
CA GLY A 54 -16.36 -26.70 -21.31
C GLY A 54 -15.05 -27.50 -21.32
N GLU A 55 -14.12 -27.21 -22.25
CA GLU A 55 -12.80 -27.83 -22.30
C GLU A 55 -11.75 -26.93 -21.63
N LEU A 56 -10.89 -27.52 -20.79
CA LEU A 56 -9.78 -26.82 -20.14
C LEU A 56 -8.72 -26.48 -21.19
N VAL A 57 -8.48 -25.19 -21.41
CA VAL A 57 -7.51 -24.71 -22.41
C VAL A 57 -6.24 -24.12 -21.80
N SER A 58 -6.28 -23.67 -20.55
CA SER A 58 -5.08 -23.16 -19.86
C SER A 58 -5.22 -23.26 -18.34
N LYS A 59 -4.10 -23.51 -17.67
CA LYS A 59 -3.97 -23.51 -16.21
C LYS A 59 -2.64 -22.85 -15.82
N TRP A 60 -2.68 -22.02 -14.78
CA TRP A 60 -1.49 -21.34 -14.26
C TRP A 60 -1.22 -21.74 -12.81
N ASP A 61 0.05 -21.99 -12.51
CA ASP A 61 0.56 -22.16 -11.15
C ASP A 61 0.81 -20.78 -10.50
N GLU A 62 1.01 -20.78 -9.18
CA GLU A 62 1.24 -19.58 -8.36
C GLU A 62 2.72 -19.21 -8.25
#